data_AF-A0A7J4F880-F1
#
_entry.id   AF-A0A7J4F880-F1
#
_cell.length_a   1.000
_cell.length_b   1.000
_cell.length_c   1.000
_cell.angle_alpha   90.00
_cell.angle_beta   90.00
_cell.angle_gamma   90.00
#
_symmetry.space_group_name_H-M   'P 1'
#
loop_
_entity.id
_entity.type
_entity.pdbx_description
1 polymer ?
#
loop_
_entity_poly.entity_id
_entity_poly.type
_entity_poly.pdbx_seq_one_letter_code
_entity_poly.pdbx_strand_id
1 'polypeptide(L)'
;MEDAVRRVVRRGLCDRCIGRPFGRAGHGMTNEERGRAIRFYVYGVEGVEVPAATGECPLCGGILSDLDRYADLVVGTMGNLDFSTFMVGSRFDDELIARERAL
;
A
#
# COMPACT_ATOMS: atom_id res chain seq x y z
N MET A 1 -4.12 17.79 -7.99
CA MET A 1 -4.23 16.33 -7.77
C MET A 1 -3.16 15.59 -8.54
N GLU A 2 -3.00 15.90 -9.83
CA GLU A 2 -1.92 15.34 -10.67
C GLU A 2 -0.51 15.50 -10.09
N ASP A 3 -0.17 16.66 -9.51
CA ASP A 3 1.16 16.86 -8.89
C ASP A 3 1.42 15.93 -7.70
N ALA A 4 0.40 15.62 -6.91
CA ALA A 4 0.52 14.68 -5.79
C ALA A 4 0.71 13.25 -6.31
N VAL A 5 -0.01 12.87 -7.36
CA VAL A 5 0.13 11.56 -8.00
C VAL A 5 1.56 11.38 -8.55
N ARG A 6 2.06 12.33 -9.34
CA ARG A 6 3.42 12.26 -9.90
C ARG A 6 4.47 12.21 -8.79
N ARG A 7 4.30 12.98 -7.72
CA ARG A 7 5.21 12.97 -6.56
C ARG A 7 5.27 11.59 -5.91
N VAL A 8 4.12 10.98 -5.63
CA VAL A 8 4.04 9.66 -4.98
C VAL A 8 4.65 8.57 -5.87
N VAL A 9 4.31 8.54 -7.16
CA VAL A 9 4.78 7.47 -8.06
C VAL A 9 6.31 7.52 -8.26
N ARG A 10 6.91 8.72 -8.29
CA ARG A 10 8.37 8.90 -8.40
C ARG A 10 9.15 8.42 -7.17
N ARG A 11 8.49 8.11 -6.05
CA ARG A 11 9.15 7.58 -4.84
C ARG A 11 9.54 6.09 -4.96
N GLY A 12 9.16 5.41 -6.04
CA GLY A 12 9.49 3.98 -6.23
C GLY A 12 8.77 3.06 -5.23
N LEU A 13 7.59 3.45 -4.76
CA LEU A 13 6.80 2.63 -3.83
C LEU A 13 6.17 1.42 -4.54
N CYS A 14 5.77 0.40 -3.77
CA CYS A 14 4.90 -0.65 -4.30
C CYS A 14 3.49 -0.12 -4.58
N ASP A 15 2.72 -0.83 -5.41
CA ASP A 15 1.40 -0.35 -5.83
C ASP A 15 0.41 -0.19 -4.67
N ARG A 16 0.49 -1.05 -3.63
CA ARG A 16 -0.32 -0.89 -2.41
C ARG A 16 -0.05 0.46 -1.72
N CYS A 17 1.21 0.87 -1.64
CA CYS A 17 1.60 2.15 -1.04
C CYS A 17 1.29 3.35 -1.94
N ILE A 18 1.33 3.19 -3.27
CA ILE A 18 0.89 4.23 -4.21
C ILE A 18 -0.62 4.46 -4.07
N GLY A 19 -1.43 3.40 -4.02
CA GLY A 19 -2.88 3.54 -4.00
C GLY A 19 -3.44 4.04 -2.67
N ARG A 20 -2.81 3.72 -1.55
CA ARG A 20 -3.34 4.00 -0.20
C ARG A 20 -3.65 5.50 0.06
N PRO A 21 -2.76 6.47 -0.23
CA PRO A 21 -3.06 7.90 -0.06
C PRO A 21 -4.30 8.37 -0.85
N PHE A 22 -4.61 7.69 -1.94
CA PHE A 22 -5.73 8.00 -2.83
C PHE A 22 -6.95 7.09 -2.59
N GLY A 23 -7.06 6.46 -1.43
CA GLY A 23 -8.17 5.55 -1.09
C GLY A 23 -9.57 6.16 -1.18
N ARG A 24 -9.68 7.49 -1.19
CA ARG A 24 -10.94 8.23 -1.40
C ARG A 24 -11.28 8.47 -2.88
N ALA A 25 -10.36 8.23 -3.80
CA ALA A 25 -10.54 8.45 -5.24
C ALA A 25 -11.00 7.16 -5.92
N GLY A 26 -12.32 7.01 -6.11
CA GLY A 26 -12.95 5.80 -6.67
C GLY A 26 -13.21 4.72 -5.62
N HIS A 27 -14.09 3.76 -5.91
CA HIS A 27 -14.59 2.75 -4.95
C HIS A 27 -14.46 1.34 -5.55
N GLY A 28 -14.55 0.30 -4.72
CA GLY A 28 -14.51 -1.10 -5.18
C GLY A 28 -13.14 -1.59 -5.65
N MET A 29 -12.07 -0.89 -5.29
CA MET A 29 -10.69 -1.26 -5.62
C MET A 29 -9.86 -1.41 -4.35
N THR A 30 -9.02 -2.43 -4.32
CA THR A 30 -7.92 -2.54 -3.38
C THR A 30 -6.89 -1.43 -3.60
N ASN A 31 -6.05 -1.19 -2.59
CA ASN A 31 -4.95 -0.23 -2.73
C ASN A 31 -3.96 -0.65 -3.84
N GLU A 32 -3.77 -1.96 -4.04
CA GLU A 32 -2.88 -2.48 -5.08
C GLU A 32 -3.41 -2.18 -6.48
N GLU A 33 -4.68 -2.47 -6.74
CA GLU A 33 -5.33 -2.18 -8.03
C GLU A 33 -5.30 -0.69 -8.34
N ARG A 34 -5.60 0.15 -7.33
CA ARG A 34 -5.54 1.59 -7.47
C ARG A 34 -4.13 2.08 -7.80
N GLY A 35 -3.12 1.56 -7.12
CA GLY A 35 -1.72 1.90 -7.39
C GLY A 35 -1.26 1.49 -8.79
N ARG A 36 -1.63 0.28 -9.24
CA ARG A 36 -1.37 -0.18 -10.60
C ARG A 36 -1.99 0.74 -11.65
N ALA A 37 -3.26 1.13 -11.46
CA ALA A 37 -3.94 2.03 -12.36
C ALA A 37 -3.26 3.41 -12.40
N ILE A 38 -2.87 3.95 -11.24
CA ILE A 38 -2.14 5.21 -11.14
C ILE A 38 -0.79 5.12 -11.86
N ARG A 39 -0.01 4.06 -11.62
CA ARG A 39 1.29 3.85 -12.27
C ARG A 39 1.14 3.73 -13.78
N PHE A 40 0.16 2.96 -14.25
CA PHE A 40 -0.14 2.81 -15.67
C PHE A 40 -0.48 4.16 -16.32
N TYR A 41 -1.28 4.99 -15.66
CA TYR A 41 -1.60 6.32 -16.16
C TYR A 41 -0.35 7.20 -16.28
N VAL A 42 0.44 7.33 -15.21
CA VAL A 42 1.63 8.20 -15.18
C VAL A 42 2.69 7.74 -16.19
N TYR A 43 2.98 6.44 -16.25
CA TYR A 43 4.00 5.92 -17.16
C TYR A 43 3.49 5.73 -18.59
N GLY A 44 2.38 5.01 -18.73
CA GLY A 44 1.88 4.57 -20.04
C GLY A 44 1.07 5.61 -20.80
N VAL A 45 0.42 6.54 -20.09
CA VAL A 45 -0.41 7.60 -20.72
C VAL A 45 0.33 8.94 -20.75
N GLU A 46 0.91 9.38 -19.63
CA GLU A 46 1.63 10.66 -19.59
C GLU A 46 3.07 10.56 -20.09
N GLY A 47 3.63 9.36 -20.24
CA GLY A 47 5.03 9.17 -20.67
C GLY A 47 6.04 9.65 -19.63
N VAL A 48 5.65 9.75 -18.35
CA VAL A 48 6.54 10.15 -17.28
C VAL A 48 7.28 8.91 -16.77
N GLU A 49 8.61 8.96 -16.78
CA GLU A 49 9.44 7.89 -16.23
C GLU A 49 9.13 7.66 -14.74
N VAL A 50 8.95 6.40 -14.38
CA VAL A 50 8.64 5.96 -13.01
C VAL A 50 9.61 4.86 -12.61
N PRO A 51 10.20 4.92 -11.39
CA PRO A 51 11.04 3.84 -10.92
C PRO A 51 10.25 2.53 -10.87
N ALA A 52 10.90 1.45 -11.32
CA ALA A 52 10.36 0.11 -11.13
C ALA A 52 10.12 -0.14 -9.64
N ALA A 53 9.04 -0.83 -9.31
CA ALA A 53 8.83 -1.28 -7.94
C ALA A 53 9.94 -2.29 -7.59
N THR A 54 10.81 -1.92 -6.67
CA THR A 54 11.81 -2.83 -6.10
C THR A 54 11.12 -3.80 -5.14
N GLY A 55 11.68 -5.00 -4.97
CA GLY A 55 11.17 -5.98 -3.99
C GLY A 55 11.11 -5.42 -2.56
N GLU A 56 11.97 -4.44 -2.25
CA GLU A 56 11.94 -3.67 -1.01
C GLU A 56 11.27 -2.31 -1.25
N CYS A 57 10.01 -2.18 -0.82
CA CYS A 57 9.30 -0.89 -0.89
C CYS A 57 9.91 0.09 0.14
N PRO A 58 10.34 1.30 -0.24
CA PRO A 58 11.00 2.22 0.68
C PRO A 58 10.07 2.78 1.77
N LEU A 59 8.75 2.63 1.61
CA LEU A 59 7.76 3.00 2.63
C LEU A 59 7.46 1.84 3.59
N CYS A 60 6.95 0.73 3.06
CA CYS A 60 6.43 -0.36 3.89
C CYS A 60 7.41 -1.52 4.09
N GLY A 61 8.59 -1.48 3.48
CA GLY A 61 9.60 -2.54 3.57
C GLY A 61 9.13 -3.91 3.04
N GLY A 62 8.08 -3.94 2.21
CA GLY A 62 7.50 -5.19 1.71
C GLY A 62 6.47 -5.85 2.64
N ILE A 63 6.19 -5.31 3.84
CA ILE A 63 5.25 -5.94 4.77
C ILE A 63 3.85 -6.13 4.18
N LEU A 64 3.43 -5.21 3.30
CA LEU A 64 2.09 -5.23 2.71
C LEU A 64 1.90 -6.31 1.63
N SER A 65 2.97 -6.88 1.06
CA SER A 65 2.87 -8.04 0.16
C SER A 65 2.75 -9.35 0.91
N ASP A 66 3.06 -9.35 2.21
CA ASP A 66 3.12 -10.54 3.07
C ASP A 66 1.89 -10.67 4.00
N LEU A 67 0.84 -9.87 3.77
CA LEU A 67 -0.33 -9.82 4.66
C LEU A 67 -1.03 -11.17 4.84
N ASP A 68 -1.13 -11.98 3.78
CA ASP A 68 -1.77 -13.30 3.86
C ASP A 68 -1.00 -14.23 4.80
N ARG A 69 0.34 -14.22 4.71
CA ARG A 69 1.19 -14.99 5.63
C ARG A 69 0.98 -14.57 7.08
N TYR A 70 0.87 -13.27 7.35
CA TYR A 70 0.61 -12.79 8.72
C TYR A 70 -0.81 -13.13 9.18
N ALA A 71 -1.80 -13.07 8.29
CA ALA A 71 -3.18 -13.47 8.61
C ALA A 71 -3.24 -14.96 8.98
N ASP A 72 -2.58 -15.83 8.21
CA ASP A 72 -2.49 -17.27 8.49
C ASP A 72 -1.84 -17.57 9.85
N LEU A 73 -0.78 -16.83 10.20
CA LEU A 73 -0.13 -16.95 11.51
C LEU A 73 -1.08 -16.56 12.66
N VAL A 74 -1.85 -15.49 12.49
CA VAL A 74 -2.84 -15.05 13.48
C VAL A 74 -3.95 -16.09 13.62
N VAL A 75 -4.52 -16.55 12.50
CA VAL A 75 -5.57 -17.58 12.48
C VAL A 75 -5.07 -18.87 13.14
N GLY A 76 -3.86 -19.33 12.81
CA GLY A 76 -3.27 -20.52 13.41
C GLY A 76 -3.05 -20.41 14.92
N THR A 77 -2.79 -19.19 15.42
CA THR A 77 -2.61 -18.93 16.86
C THR A 77 -3.93 -18.80 17.61
N MET A 78 -4.98 -18.29 16.95
CA MET A 78 -6.30 -18.11 17.56
C MET A 78 -6.99 -19.44 17.92
N GLY A 79 -6.63 -20.56 17.28
CA GLY A 79 -7.20 -21.88 17.61
C GLY A 79 -8.72 -21.92 17.42
N ASN A 80 -9.44 -22.44 18.42
CA ASN A 80 -10.90 -22.64 18.38
C ASN A 80 -11.66 -21.52 19.12
N LEU A 81 -11.31 -20.26 18.90
CA LEU A 81 -12.05 -19.13 19.46
C LEU A 81 -13.30 -18.85 18.60
N ASP A 82 -14.47 -18.88 19.22
CA ASP A 82 -15.73 -18.46 18.60
C ASP A 82 -16.00 -16.97 18.89
N PHE A 83 -16.25 -16.19 17.85
CA PHE A 83 -16.61 -14.79 17.97
C PHE A 83 -17.57 -14.36 16.85
N SER A 84 -18.53 -13.49 17.15
CA SER A 84 -19.43 -12.90 16.16
C SER A 84 -18.82 -11.67 15.45
N THR A 85 -17.82 -11.03 16.08
CA THR A 85 -17.08 -9.88 15.57
C THR A 85 -15.66 -9.86 16.14
N PHE A 86 -14.75 -9.17 15.50
CA PHE A 86 -13.38 -8.97 15.97
C PHE A 86 -12.87 -7.59 15.58
N MET A 87 -11.84 -7.12 16.28
CA MET A 87 -11.18 -5.84 16.00
C MET A 87 -9.80 -6.10 15.40
N VAL A 88 -9.49 -5.36 14.33
CA VAL A 88 -8.15 -5.33 13.75
C VAL A 88 -7.59 -3.92 13.87
N GLY A 89 -6.38 -3.83 14.40
CA GLY A 89 -5.64 -2.59 14.53
C GLY A 89 -4.19 -2.78 14.11
N SER A 90 -3.51 -1.68 13.84
CA SER A 90 -2.08 -1.69 13.49
C SER A 90 -1.35 -0.64 14.32
N ARG A 91 -0.15 -0.97 14.78
CA ARG A 91 0.82 0.01 15.29
C ARG A 91 1.97 0.09 14.30
N PHE A 92 2.39 1.31 14.03
CA PHE A 92 3.53 1.61 13.18
C PHE A 92 4.57 2.34 14.02
N ASP A 93 5.84 2.13 13.69
CA ASP A 93 6.93 2.93 14.24
C ASP A 93 6.86 4.37 13.71
N ASP A 94 7.42 5.30 14.51
CA ASP A 94 7.38 6.74 14.19
C ASP A 94 8.11 7.07 12.88
N GLU A 95 9.13 6.29 12.52
CA GLU A 95 9.90 6.48 11.28
C GLU A 95 9.04 6.16 10.05
N LEU A 96 8.29 5.06 10.05
CA LEU A 96 7.35 4.72 8.98
C LEU A 96 6.26 5.79 8.85
N ILE A 97 5.72 6.26 9.96
CA ILE A 97 4.72 7.35 9.97
C ILE A 97 5.31 8.63 9.38
N ALA A 98 6.54 8.98 9.76
CA ALA A 98 7.24 10.15 9.22
C ALA A 98 7.50 10.01 7.71
N ARG A 99 7.94 8.84 7.25
CA ARG A 99 8.12 8.53 5.81
C ARG A 99 6.82 8.68 5.03
N GLU A 100 5.70 8.20 5.58
CA GLU A 100 4.39 8.34 4.94
C GLU A 100 3.95 9.81 4.85
N ARG A 101 4.13 10.59 5.92
CA ARG A 101 3.79 12.02 5.92
C ARG A 101 4.64 12.85 4.96
N ALA A 102 5.82 12.35 4.58
CA ALA A 102 6.73 12.99 3.64
C ALA A 102 6.46 12.65 2.16
N LEU A 103 5.46 11.81 1.87
CA LEU A 103 5.01 11.52 0.50
C LEU A 103 4.45 12.76 -0.20
#